data_AF-A0A2N4YP93-F1
#
_entry.id   AF-A0A2N4YP93-F1
#
_cell.length_a   1.000
_cell.length_b   1.000
_cell.length_c   1.000
_cell.angle_alpha   90.00
_cell.angle_beta   90.00
_cell.angle_gamma   90.00
#
_symmetry.space_group_name_H-M   'P 1'
#
loop_
_entity.id
_entity.type
_entity.pdbx_description
1 polymer ?
#
loop_
_entity_poly.entity_id
_entity_poly.type
_entity_poly.pdbx_seq_one_letter_code
_entity_poly.pdbx_strand_id
1 'polypeptide(L)'
;AKAIGETERRREKQQRYNEEHGIVPQGLNKKVVDILQLGQGLAKTKAKGRGKAKAVEPAGLSAVEMTPKALQQKIHELEGQMMQHAQNLEFEEAAQIRDQLHQLRELFIAAS
;
A
#
# COMPACT_ATOMS: atom_id res chain seq x y z
N ALA A 1 14.05 28.40 16.68
CA ALA A 1 13.09 28.42 17.81
C ALA A 1 11.69 28.97 17.49
N LYS A 2 11.46 29.72 16.39
CA LYS A 2 10.14 30.33 16.09
C LYS A 2 8.98 29.33 15.82
N ALA A 3 9.27 28.16 15.27
CA ALA A 3 8.25 27.15 14.93
C ALA A 3 7.59 26.52 16.16
N ILE A 4 8.34 26.38 17.26
CA ILE A 4 7.84 25.79 18.51
C ILE A 4 6.83 26.73 19.16
N GLY A 5 7.15 28.03 19.25
CA GLY A 5 6.23 29.02 19.82
C GLY A 5 4.91 29.16 19.06
N GLU A 6 4.92 29.12 17.72
CA GLU A 6 3.67 29.14 16.94
C GLU A 6 2.85 27.84 17.11
N THR A 7 3.53 26.71 17.33
CA THR A 7 2.87 25.43 17.62
C THR A 7 2.16 25.48 18.98
N GLU A 8 2.82 26.01 20.01
CA GLU A 8 2.26 26.18 21.36
C GLU A 8 1.06 27.14 21.34
N ARG A 9 1.20 28.30 20.69
CA ARG A 9 0.11 29.28 20.55
C ARG A 9 -1.14 28.68 19.91
N ARG A 10 -0.98 27.84 18.88
CA ARG A 10 -2.12 27.15 18.23
C ARG A 10 -2.74 26.09 19.12
N ARG A 11 -1.91 25.33 19.85
CA ARG A 11 -2.37 24.28 20.76
C ARG A 11 -3.19 24.83 21.91
N GLU A 12 -2.76 25.93 22.52
CA GLU A 12 -3.51 26.59 23.59
C GLU A 12 -4.90 27.04 23.12
N LYS A 13 -4.99 27.63 21.92
CA LYS A 13 -6.28 28.04 21.34
C LYS A 13 -7.20 26.85 21.10
N GLN A 14 -6.66 25.73 20.63
CA GLN A 14 -7.42 24.51 20.39
C GLN A 14 -7.91 23.87 21.69
N GLN A 15 -7.07 23.85 22.74
CA GLN A 15 -7.45 23.30 24.05
C GLN A 15 -8.58 24.12 24.68
N ARG A 16 -8.47 25.45 24.71
CA ARG A 16 -9.54 26.32 25.23
C ARG A 16 -10.85 26.12 24.49
N TYR A 17 -10.81 26.07 23.16
CA TYR A 17 -12.00 25.81 22.35
C TYR A 17 -12.62 24.44 22.67
N ASN A 18 -11.78 23.41 22.82
CA ASN A 18 -12.23 22.06 23.16
C ASN A 18 -12.85 22.00 24.56
N GLU A 19 -12.28 22.67 25.55
CA GLU A 19 -12.80 22.76 26.92
C GLU A 19 -14.15 23.50 26.96
N GLU A 20 -14.24 24.66 26.29
CA GLU A 20 -15.48 25.45 26.20
C GLU A 20 -16.63 24.68 25.52
N HIS A 21 -16.31 23.81 24.56
CA HIS A 21 -17.30 23.08 23.76
C HIS A 21 -17.45 21.60 24.17
N GLY A 22 -16.74 21.14 25.20
CA GLY A 22 -16.75 19.74 25.62
C GLY A 22 -16.25 18.75 24.56
N ILE A 23 -15.36 19.18 23.65
CA ILE A 23 -14.84 18.35 22.57
C ILE A 23 -13.67 17.51 23.08
N VAL A 24 -13.82 16.19 23.02
CA VAL A 24 -12.71 15.25 23.28
C VAL A 24 -12.00 14.95 21.96
N PRO A 25 -10.69 15.24 21.83
CA PRO A 25 -9.93 14.88 20.63
C PRO A 25 -9.95 13.37 20.41
N GLN A 26 -10.37 12.94 19.22
CA GLN A 26 -10.38 11.53 18.82
C GLN A 26 -9.45 11.30 17.62
N GLY A 27 -8.87 10.11 17.55
CA GLY A 27 -8.10 9.69 16.37
C GLY A 27 -9.00 9.62 15.14
N LEU A 28 -8.47 10.05 13.99
CA LEU A 28 -9.19 9.96 12.72
C LEU A 28 -9.36 8.50 12.32
N ASN A 29 -10.56 7.94 12.51
CA ASN A 29 -10.91 6.62 11.98
C ASN A 29 -11.64 6.77 10.65
N LYS A 30 -10.89 7.09 9.59
CA LYS A 30 -11.41 7.08 8.21
C LYS A 30 -10.90 5.83 7.50
N LYS A 31 -11.83 5.06 6.92
CA LYS A 31 -11.46 3.96 6.01
C LYS A 31 -10.78 4.56 4.79
N VAL A 32 -9.60 4.02 4.44
CA VAL A 32 -8.93 4.35 3.18
C VAL A 32 -9.83 3.84 2.06
N VAL A 33 -10.46 4.76 1.34
CA VAL A 33 -11.24 4.42 0.14
C VAL A 33 -10.24 4.29 -0.99
N ASP A 34 -10.22 3.12 -1.64
CA ASP A 34 -9.42 2.91 -2.83
C ASP A 34 -9.97 3.78 -3.96
N ILE A 35 -9.15 4.72 -4.43
CA ILE A 35 -9.51 5.70 -5.46
C ILE A 35 -9.80 4.97 -6.80
N LEU A 36 -9.21 3.80 -7.04
CA LEU A 36 -9.48 2.98 -8.23
C LEU A 36 -10.92 2.46 -8.26
N GLN A 37 -11.57 2.35 -7.10
CA GLN A 37 -12.96 1.89 -7.00
C GLN A 37 -13.98 3.02 -7.26
N LEU A 38 -13.53 4.27 -7.28
CA LEU A 38 -14.40 5.45 -7.46
C LEU A 38 -14.94 5.56 -8.89
N GLY A 39 -14.26 4.98 -9.88
CA GLY A 39 -14.70 4.97 -11.29
C GLY A 39 -15.81 3.95 -11.59
N GLN A 40 -15.96 2.93 -10.74
CA GLN A 40 -17.05 1.97 -10.83
C GLN A 40 -18.07 2.26 -9.74
N GLY A 41 -18.94 3.24 -10.00
CA GLY A 41 -20.25 3.44 -9.38
C GLY A 41 -20.38 3.15 -7.87
N LEU A 42 -20.70 4.19 -7.10
CA LEU A 42 -21.17 4.16 -5.71
C LEU A 42 -22.45 3.31 -5.45
N ALA A 43 -22.79 2.35 -6.32
CA ALA A 43 -23.91 1.45 -6.20
C ALA A 43 -23.41 0.01 -6.07
N LYS A 44 -23.09 -0.41 -4.85
CA LYS A 44 -23.51 -1.69 -4.24
C LYS A 44 -22.87 -1.85 -2.87
N THR A 45 -23.57 -1.31 -1.89
CA THR A 45 -23.62 -1.93 -0.58
C THR A 45 -23.98 -3.42 -0.75
N LYS A 46 -23.18 -4.28 -0.11
CA LYS A 46 -23.38 -5.73 0.07
C LYS A 46 -23.46 -6.60 -1.19
N ALA A 47 -22.37 -7.30 -1.47
CA ALA A 47 -22.44 -8.70 -1.89
C ALA A 47 -21.14 -9.44 -1.55
N LYS A 48 -21.27 -10.37 -0.60
CA LYS A 48 -20.40 -11.51 -0.37
C LYS A 48 -20.19 -12.22 -1.71
N GLY A 49 -19.00 -12.11 -2.27
CA GLY A 49 -18.68 -12.67 -3.58
C GLY A 49 -17.19 -12.91 -3.68
N ARG A 50 -16.79 -14.12 -3.30
CA ARG A 50 -15.46 -14.70 -3.46
C ARG A 50 -15.20 -14.84 -4.96
N GLY A 51 -14.84 -13.74 -5.61
CA GLY A 51 -14.53 -13.68 -7.03
C GLY A 51 -13.21 -14.37 -7.28
N LYS A 52 -13.27 -15.53 -7.94
CA LYS A 52 -12.12 -16.33 -8.35
C LYS A 52 -11.04 -15.43 -8.96
N ALA A 53 -9.91 -15.31 -8.27
CA ALA A 53 -8.65 -15.01 -8.94
C ALA A 53 -8.51 -16.05 -10.07
N LYS A 54 -8.40 -15.59 -11.31
CA LYS A 54 -7.82 -16.43 -12.36
C LYS A 54 -6.45 -16.81 -11.82
N ALA A 55 -6.30 -18.07 -11.42
CA ALA A 55 -5.00 -18.65 -11.23
C ALA A 55 -4.30 -18.52 -12.58
N VAL A 56 -3.38 -17.56 -12.67
CA VAL A 56 -2.34 -17.62 -13.68
C VAL A 56 -1.57 -18.88 -13.29
N GLU A 57 -1.69 -19.90 -14.13
CA GLU A 57 -0.90 -21.13 -14.04
C GLU A 57 0.55 -20.77 -13.71
N PRO A 58 1.20 -21.45 -12.76
CA PRO A 58 2.59 -21.17 -12.43
C PRO A 58 3.44 -21.53 -13.64
N ALA A 59 3.70 -20.55 -14.49
CA ALA A 59 4.70 -20.65 -15.54
C ALA A 59 6.06 -20.75 -14.86
N GLY A 60 6.45 -21.99 -14.53
CA GLY A 60 7.83 -22.44 -14.59
C GLY A 60 8.85 -21.72 -13.72
N LEU A 61 8.48 -21.20 -12.55
CA LEU A 61 9.47 -20.96 -11.50
C LEU A 61 9.74 -22.29 -10.82
N SER A 62 10.44 -23.17 -11.55
CA SER A 62 11.11 -24.32 -10.98
C SER A 62 11.76 -23.90 -9.68
N ALA A 63 11.61 -24.72 -8.65
CA ALA A 63 12.29 -24.65 -7.37
C ALA A 63 13.82 -24.70 -7.54
N VAL A 64 14.39 -23.68 -8.18
CA VAL A 64 15.81 -23.42 -8.20
C VAL A 64 16.07 -22.74 -6.89
N GLU A 65 16.85 -23.44 -6.08
CA GLU A 65 17.54 -23.06 -4.87
C GLU A 65 18.26 -21.70 -5.05
N MET A 66 17.49 -20.63 -5.17
CA MET A 66 18.04 -19.29 -5.16
C MET A 66 18.45 -19.02 -3.73
N THR A 67 19.75 -18.90 -3.50
CA THR A 67 20.27 -18.41 -2.22
C THR A 67 19.51 -17.12 -1.83
N PRO A 68 19.27 -16.86 -0.54
CA PRO A 68 18.57 -15.64 -0.09
C PRO A 68 19.14 -14.36 -0.73
N LYS A 69 20.46 -14.35 -0.98
CA LYS A 69 21.17 -13.27 -1.67
C LYS A 69 20.73 -13.08 -3.12
N ALA A 70 20.49 -14.15 -3.87
CA ALA A 70 20.08 -14.09 -5.26
C ALA A 70 18.59 -13.67 -5.39
N LEU A 71 17.74 -14.13 -4.46
CA LEU A 71 16.36 -13.64 -4.32
C LEU A 71 16.33 -12.13 -4.05
N GLN A 72 17.16 -11.65 -3.12
CA GLN A 72 17.25 -10.22 -2.80
C GLN A 72 17.69 -9.38 -4.00
N GLN A 73 18.66 -9.85 -4.79
CA GLN A 73 19.08 -9.18 -6.01
C GLN A 73 17.95 -9.10 -7.04
N LYS A 74 17.20 -10.19 -7.22
CA LYS A 74 16.07 -10.21 -8.16
C LYS A 74 14.93 -9.29 -7.75
N ILE A 75 14.62 -9.23 -6.44
CA ILE A 75 13.65 -8.29 -5.88
C ILE A 75 14.07 -6.86 -6.19
N HIS A 76 15.35 -6.51 -5.98
CA HIS A 76 15.82 -5.15 -6.25
C HIS A 76 15.75 -4.76 -7.73
N GLU A 77 16.07 -5.69 -8.63
CA GLU A 77 15.95 -5.48 -10.08
C GLU A 77 14.50 -5.21 -10.49
N LEU A 78 13.56 -6.05 -10.03
CA LEU A 78 12.15 -5.91 -10.34
C LEU A 78 11.53 -4.66 -9.72
N GLU A 79 11.97 -4.24 -8.53
CA GLU A 79 11.57 -2.96 -7.95
C GLU A 79 11.97 -1.77 -8.84
N GLY A 80 13.19 -1.81 -9.39
CA GLY A 80 13.65 -0.79 -10.35
C GLY A 80 12.78 -0.75 -11.61
N GLN A 81 12.49 -1.92 -12.20
CA GLN A 81 11.63 -2.02 -13.39
C GLN A 81 10.20 -1.54 -13.11
N MET A 82 9.60 -1.94 -11.98
CA MET A 82 8.28 -1.47 -11.57
C MET A 82 8.23 0.05 -11.45
N MET A 83 9.25 0.66 -10.84
CA MET A 83 9.36 2.11 -10.69
C MET A 83 9.53 2.81 -12.04
N GLN A 84 10.19 2.19 -13.01
CA GLN A 84 10.34 2.72 -14.36
C GLN A 84 9.01 2.69 -15.12
N HIS A 85 8.28 1.57 -15.10
CA HIS A 85 6.94 1.48 -15.70
C HIS A 85 5.94 2.45 -15.05
N ALA A 86 6.02 2.61 -13.72
CA ALA A 86 5.20 3.59 -13.00
C ALA A 86 5.52 5.04 -13.43
N GLN A 87 6.78 5.37 -13.71
CA GLN A 87 7.18 6.68 -14.25
C GLN A 87 6.67 6.88 -15.69
N ASN A 88 6.66 5.82 -16.49
CA ASN A 88 6.15 5.84 -17.86
C ASN A 88 4.62 5.80 -17.97
N LEU A 89 3.90 5.76 -16.84
CA LEU A 89 2.43 5.58 -16.77
C LEU A 89 1.94 4.22 -17.31
N GLU A 90 2.82 3.22 -17.38
CA GLU A 90 2.54 1.85 -17.80
C GLU A 90 2.04 1.02 -16.60
N PHE A 91 0.87 1.39 -16.08
CA PHE A 91 0.36 0.84 -14.82
C PHE A 91 0.01 -0.66 -14.88
N GLU A 92 -0.36 -1.17 -16.05
CA GLU A 92 -0.66 -2.60 -16.22
C GLU A 92 0.60 -3.46 -16.06
N GLU A 93 1.71 -3.03 -16.63
CA GLU A 93 3.00 -3.72 -16.53
C GLU A 93 3.59 -3.57 -15.11
N ALA A 94 3.49 -2.37 -14.52
CA ALA A 94 3.88 -2.14 -13.13
C ALA A 94 3.06 -3.03 -12.16
N ALA A 95 1.78 -3.25 -12.42
CA ALA A 95 0.94 -4.13 -11.61
C ALA A 95 1.37 -5.61 -11.72
N GLN A 96 1.72 -6.07 -12.91
CA GLN A 96 2.24 -7.44 -13.10
C GLN A 96 3.55 -7.66 -12.32
N ILE A 97 4.48 -6.70 -12.40
CA ILE A 97 5.75 -6.78 -11.68
C ILE A 97 5.54 -6.71 -10.17
N ARG A 98 4.60 -5.89 -9.69
CA ARG A 98 4.21 -5.84 -8.28
C ARG A 98 3.76 -7.22 -7.78
N ASP A 99 2.92 -7.90 -8.53
CA ASP A 99 2.40 -9.22 -8.14
C ASP A 99 3.52 -10.27 -8.12
N GLN A 100 4.47 -10.21 -9.06
CA GLN A 100 5.68 -11.04 -9.04
C GLN A 100 6.59 -10.74 -7.83
N LEU A 101 6.75 -9.46 -7.47
CA LEU A 101 7.50 -9.03 -6.29
C LEU A 101 6.88 -9.57 -4.99
N HIS A 102 5.55 -9.59 -4.89
CA HIS A 102 4.86 -10.17 -3.75
C HIS A 102 5.16 -11.67 -3.61
N GLN A 103 5.10 -12.43 -4.71
CA GLN A 103 5.44 -13.86 -4.71
C GLN A 103 6.90 -14.10 -4.30
N LEU A 104 7.84 -13.33 -4.85
CA LEU A 104 9.26 -13.47 -4.51
C LEU A 104 9.56 -13.12 -3.05
N ARG A 105 8.86 -12.12 -2.48
CA ARG A 105 8.97 -11.77 -1.06
C ARG A 105 8.42 -12.88 -0.17
N GLU A 106 7.29 -13.49 -0.52
CA GLU A 106 6.76 -14.65 0.20
C GLU A 106 7.74 -15.83 0.19
N LEU A 107 8.34 -16.12 -0.97
CA LEU A 107 9.37 -17.15 -1.09
C LEU A 107 10.64 -16.81 -0.29
N PHE A 108 11.06 -15.55 -0.28
CA PHE A 108 12.20 -15.09 0.53
C PHE A 108 11.96 -15.26 2.04
N ILE A 109 10.75 -14.94 2.51
CA ILE A 109 10.35 -15.16 3.91
C ILE A 109 10.29 -16.65 4.23
N ALA A 110 9.79 -17.48 3.31
CA ALA A 110 9.74 -18.94 3.51
C ALA A 110 11.12 -19.62 3.47
N ALA A 111 12.08 -19.01 2.77
CA ALA A 111 13.45 -19.50 2.62
C ALA A 111 14.46 -18.90 3.63
N SER A 112 14.05 -17.89 4.42
CA SER A 112 14.83 -17.32 5.53
C SER A 112 14.50 -18.00 6.84
#